data_AF-A0A934PTI1-F1
#
_entry.id   AF-A0A934PTI1-F1
#
_cell.length_a   1.000
_cell.length_b   1.000
_cell.length_c   1.000
_cell.angle_alpha   90.00
_cell.angle_beta   90.00
_cell.angle_gamma   90.00
#
_symmetry.space_group_name_H-M   'P 1'
#
loop_
_entity.id
_entity.type
_entity.pdbx_description
1 polymer ?
#
loop_
_entity_poly.entity_id
_entity_poly.type
_entity_poly.pdbx_seq_one_letter_code
_entity_poly.pdbx_strand_id
1 'polypeptide(L)'
;MEELLLKIEEKLQSAQGVNWLIVHELVNIPVAVNDIKFSFVDGKEDLYEPFKVSPGYVTLNTAEAYQIFSSRLIRWLKTYRKQIPVLAQLYALVSRINHPQEQLSLQELFKSALPKKWKTELYGYMIATLNGDYFKHLHYSLKEITNVEDWLTLIRSAQYRHHIADPLLAVLHLVKIPGRHLSYSLIEDMAPMLRSTLIGWYGYEIRISVNERAAIYGNPNERMFLTAILLESGNHTDTPPSWLKYPLIEKTLDTDWETVGQYLFPQIYGLNFRKRQQNKVHQAMKKLTGKFLRAKLSQKETAAVWISRLEFPKHFIAVCSWLIEKPANFGKLPDHCGMQLLDQFLSELNRIGRQIPELIAEKNSSDPFLTSYVGENQYLTAIAYALILLLDTNEAQLKLLKKTYFTFKPLFYGGYRSKYLATRFAEIQLLIALSGPNLTNISNDRFLKLNELLQIISDTILIPYIHLTEREEDIWNPDYEFGISLSNMGRQQINAYLKKILTSSMLPYYQTFVDRLSSIKTAEWPYERL
;
A
#
# COMPACT_ATOMS: atom_id res chain seq x y z
N MET A 1 -37.82 35.99 14.27
CA MET A 1 -36.34 35.97 14.41
C MET A 1 -35.90 35.83 15.86
N GLU A 2 -36.31 36.72 16.77
CA GLU A 2 -35.86 36.65 18.18
C GLU A 2 -36.23 35.35 18.89
N GLU A 3 -37.43 34.81 18.63
CA GLU A 3 -37.87 33.52 19.18
C GLU A 3 -36.97 32.35 18.74
N LEU A 4 -36.55 32.33 17.47
CA LEU A 4 -35.58 31.35 16.97
C LEU A 4 -34.22 31.50 17.68
N LEU A 5 -33.74 32.74 17.87
CA LEU A 5 -32.49 32.99 18.58
C LEU A 5 -32.57 32.55 20.05
N LEU A 6 -33.70 32.76 20.72
CA LEU A 6 -33.92 32.26 22.09
C LEU A 6 -33.89 30.73 22.14
N LYS A 7 -34.52 30.05 21.17
CA LYS A 7 -34.49 28.60 21.08
C LYS A 7 -33.09 28.04 20.76
N ILE A 8 -32.34 28.72 19.90
CA ILE A 8 -30.92 28.41 19.69
C ILE A 8 -30.17 28.56 21.01
N GLU A 9 -30.38 29.64 21.75
CA GLU A 9 -29.72 29.90 23.03
C GLU A 9 -30.06 28.83 24.09
N GLU A 10 -31.33 28.41 24.21
CA GLU A 10 -31.74 27.28 25.06
C GLU A 10 -31.00 26.00 24.68
N LYS A 11 -30.93 25.68 23.38
CA LYS A 11 -30.22 24.50 22.86
C LYS A 11 -28.73 24.55 23.16
N LEU A 12 -28.10 25.70 22.95
CA LEU A 12 -26.69 25.95 23.27
C LEU A 12 -26.40 25.72 24.76
N GLN A 13 -27.27 26.20 25.66
CA GLN A 13 -27.10 26.04 27.10
C GLN A 13 -27.34 24.61 27.59
N SER A 14 -28.20 23.84 26.91
CA SER A 14 -28.47 22.44 27.24
C SER A 14 -27.42 21.45 26.71
N ALA A 15 -26.44 21.93 25.94
CA ALA A 15 -25.50 21.07 25.22
C ALA A 15 -24.53 20.35 26.18
N GLN A 16 -24.59 19.02 26.19
CA GLN A 16 -23.60 18.15 26.86
C GLN A 16 -22.44 17.73 25.92
N GLY A 17 -22.55 18.00 24.62
CA GLY A 17 -21.62 17.58 23.58
C GLY A 17 -21.82 18.38 22.30
N VAL A 18 -21.15 17.99 21.21
CA VAL A 18 -21.36 18.60 19.89
C VAL A 18 -22.43 17.83 19.14
N ASN A 19 -23.60 18.43 18.96
CA ASN A 19 -24.60 17.92 18.05
C ASN A 19 -24.30 18.37 16.61
N TRP A 20 -23.71 17.47 15.81
CA TRP A 20 -23.39 17.72 14.40
C TRP A 20 -24.62 17.85 13.50
N LEU A 21 -25.79 17.40 13.97
CA LEU A 21 -27.08 17.47 13.29
C LEU A 21 -27.98 18.56 13.88
N ILE A 22 -27.42 19.56 14.58
CA ILE A 22 -28.20 20.64 15.21
C ILE A 22 -29.18 21.33 14.26
N VAL A 23 -28.86 21.44 12.97
CA VAL A 23 -29.74 22.06 11.97
C VAL A 23 -31.05 21.28 11.81
N HIS A 24 -31.01 19.94 11.90
CA HIS A 24 -32.20 19.08 11.89
C HIS A 24 -33.11 19.35 13.09
N GLU A 25 -32.53 19.62 14.25
CA GLU A 25 -33.31 19.98 15.44
C GLU A 25 -33.93 21.37 15.31
N LEU A 26 -33.21 22.32 14.73
CA LEU A 26 -33.68 23.69 14.60
C LEU A 26 -34.86 23.84 13.63
N VAL A 27 -34.97 22.98 12.62
CA VAL A 27 -36.09 23.02 11.65
C VAL A 27 -37.43 22.63 12.25
N ASN A 28 -37.40 21.75 13.24
CA ASN A 28 -38.63 21.29 13.89
C ASN A 28 -39.15 22.29 14.93
N ILE A 29 -38.49 23.45 15.09
CA ILE A 29 -38.96 24.53 15.94
C ILE A 29 -40.12 25.24 15.21
N PRO A 30 -41.33 25.34 15.80
CA PRO A 30 -42.51 25.91 15.16
C PRO A 30 -42.45 27.45 15.12
N VAL A 31 -41.44 28.01 14.48
CA VAL A 31 -41.25 29.46 14.33
C VAL A 31 -41.10 29.76 12.85
N ALA A 32 -42.11 30.42 12.26
CA ALA A 32 -42.03 30.89 10.89
C ALA A 32 -41.06 32.08 10.81
N VAL A 33 -39.91 31.90 10.15
CA VAL A 33 -38.96 32.98 9.86
C VAL A 33 -38.77 33.08 8.36
N ASN A 34 -39.45 34.05 7.73
CA ASN A 34 -39.44 34.24 6.27
C ASN A 34 -38.02 34.49 5.70
N ASP A 35 -37.11 35.03 6.51
CA ASP A 35 -35.76 35.40 6.09
C ASP A 35 -34.71 34.29 6.28
N ILE A 36 -35.11 33.10 6.72
CA ILE A 36 -34.22 31.95 6.92
C ILE A 36 -34.74 30.76 6.13
N LYS A 37 -33.84 30.14 5.36
CA LYS A 37 -34.13 28.88 4.67
C LYS A 37 -33.23 27.78 5.20
N PHE A 38 -33.83 26.73 5.71
CA PHE A 38 -33.13 25.49 6.00
C PHE A 38 -33.06 24.64 4.74
N SER A 39 -31.90 24.04 4.49
CA SER A 39 -31.68 23.17 3.33
C SER A 39 -30.99 21.89 3.76
N PHE A 40 -31.56 20.79 3.32
CA PHE A 40 -31.01 19.45 3.52
C PHE A 40 -31.00 18.74 2.18
N VAL A 41 -29.98 17.93 1.97
CA VAL A 41 -30.02 16.91 0.93
C VAL A 41 -30.49 15.64 1.63
N ASP A 42 -31.78 15.56 1.91
CA ASP A 42 -32.40 14.41 2.58
C ASP A 42 -32.73 13.34 1.53
N GLY A 43 -31.72 12.55 1.20
CA GLY A 43 -31.90 11.27 0.53
C GLY A 43 -32.29 10.17 1.52
N LYS A 44 -32.39 8.92 1.04
CA LYS A 44 -32.31 7.75 1.92
C LYS A 44 -31.00 7.82 2.72
N GLU A 45 -30.98 7.25 3.93
CA GLU A 45 -29.73 7.10 4.70
C GLU A 45 -28.62 6.59 3.78
N ASP A 46 -27.52 7.34 3.71
CA ASP A 46 -26.37 7.00 2.90
C ASP A 46 -25.25 6.51 3.81
N LEU A 47 -24.88 5.24 3.66
CA LEU A 47 -23.80 4.63 4.43
C LEU A 47 -22.46 5.36 4.24
N TYR A 48 -22.28 6.05 3.12
CA TYR A 48 -21.08 6.81 2.84
C TYR A 48 -21.03 8.15 3.57
N GLU A 49 -22.14 8.71 4.06
CA GLU A 49 -22.14 9.98 4.82
C GLU A 49 -21.57 9.80 6.24
N PRO A 50 -20.80 10.77 6.79
CA PRO A 50 -20.18 10.66 8.12
C PRO A 50 -21.13 10.29 9.25
N PHE A 51 -22.39 10.72 9.16
CA PHE A 51 -23.45 10.47 10.15
C PHE A 51 -24.70 9.82 9.54
N LYS A 52 -24.57 9.11 8.41
CA LYS A 52 -25.64 8.53 7.58
C LYS A 52 -26.57 9.51 6.86
N VAL A 53 -26.56 10.78 7.24
CA VAL A 53 -27.39 11.84 6.66
C VAL A 53 -26.59 13.14 6.56
N SER A 54 -27.04 14.02 5.65
CA SER A 54 -26.45 15.36 5.50
C SER A 54 -26.61 16.16 6.81
N PRO A 55 -25.56 16.83 7.32
CA PRO A 55 -25.67 17.69 8.50
C PRO A 55 -26.57 18.93 8.36
N GLY A 56 -27.01 19.27 7.14
CA GLY A 56 -27.89 20.41 6.85
C GLY A 56 -27.19 21.76 6.82
N TYR A 57 -27.85 22.74 6.19
CA TYR A 57 -27.41 24.13 6.03
C TYR A 57 -28.52 25.13 6.37
N VAL A 58 -28.12 26.33 6.78
CA VAL A 58 -29.01 27.45 7.08
C VAL A 58 -28.62 28.63 6.21
N THR A 59 -29.47 28.98 5.26
CA THR A 59 -29.31 30.19 4.45
C THR A 59 -30.02 31.36 5.11
N LEU A 60 -29.31 32.44 5.40
CA LEU A 60 -29.91 33.72 5.74
C LEU A 60 -30.21 34.45 4.42
N ASN A 61 -31.49 34.72 4.13
CA ASN A 61 -31.91 35.23 2.83
C ASN A 61 -31.79 36.76 2.71
N THR A 62 -31.76 37.49 3.83
CA THR A 62 -31.70 38.96 3.86
C THR A 62 -30.48 39.47 4.63
N ALA A 63 -30.00 40.65 4.27
CA ALA A 63 -28.89 41.31 4.98
C ALA A 63 -29.27 41.65 6.43
N GLU A 64 -30.55 41.97 6.69
CA GLU A 64 -31.07 42.22 8.03
C GLU A 64 -30.95 40.97 8.92
N ALA A 65 -31.35 39.80 8.40
CA ALA A 65 -31.20 38.54 9.13
C ALA A 65 -29.74 38.25 9.46
N TYR A 66 -28.82 38.49 8.52
CA TYR A 66 -27.38 38.37 8.76
C TYR A 66 -26.88 39.33 9.86
N GLN A 67 -27.29 40.60 9.84
CA GLN A 67 -26.87 41.58 10.85
C GLN A 67 -27.39 41.22 12.24
N ILE A 68 -28.64 40.77 12.35
CA ILE A 68 -29.24 40.31 13.60
C ILE A 68 -28.46 39.10 14.13
N PHE A 69 -28.19 38.11 13.27
CA PHE A 69 -27.48 36.88 13.65
C PHE A 69 -26.03 37.17 14.04
N SER A 70 -25.33 38.03 13.30
CA SER A 70 -23.96 38.48 13.60
C SER A 70 -23.88 39.18 14.96
N SER A 71 -24.82 40.09 15.22
CA SER A 71 -24.90 40.82 16.50
C SER A 71 -25.16 39.87 17.67
N ARG A 72 -26.06 38.90 17.47
CA ARG A 72 -26.36 37.88 18.47
C ARG A 72 -25.16 36.94 18.69
N LEU A 73 -24.47 36.54 17.63
CA LEU A 73 -23.27 35.72 17.69
C LEU A 73 -22.18 36.38 18.55
N ILE A 74 -21.91 37.67 18.34
CA ILE A 74 -20.95 38.43 19.17
C ILE A 74 -21.36 38.42 20.65
N ARG A 75 -22.66 38.55 20.94
CA ARG A 75 -23.17 38.47 22.31
C ARG A 75 -22.95 37.08 22.92
N TRP A 76 -23.31 36.01 22.21
CA TRP A 76 -23.08 34.64 22.67
C TRP A 76 -21.60 34.35 22.91
N LEU A 77 -20.71 34.80 22.02
CA LEU A 77 -19.28 34.65 22.18
C LEU A 77 -18.74 35.35 23.44
N LYS A 78 -19.30 36.51 23.80
CA LYS A 78 -18.97 37.21 25.05
C LYS A 78 -19.47 36.44 26.28
N THR A 79 -20.73 35.97 26.23
CA THR A 79 -21.37 35.23 27.34
C THR A 79 -20.68 33.89 27.61
N TYR A 80 -20.40 33.11 26.56
CA TYR A 80 -19.95 31.72 26.65
C TYR A 80 -18.44 31.55 26.47
N ARG A 81 -17.63 32.63 26.55
CA ARG A 81 -16.19 32.62 26.22
C ARG A 81 -15.33 31.57 26.95
N LYS A 82 -15.83 30.99 28.05
CA LYS A 82 -15.15 29.96 28.87
C LYS A 82 -15.87 28.61 28.87
N GLN A 83 -16.93 28.44 28.09
CA GLN A 83 -17.76 27.22 28.07
C GLN A 83 -17.51 26.47 26.77
N ILE A 84 -16.45 25.67 26.72
CA ILE A 84 -16.01 24.96 25.50
C ILE A 84 -17.14 24.13 24.84
N PRO A 85 -17.96 23.33 25.57
CA PRO A 85 -19.05 22.58 24.95
C PRO A 85 -20.06 23.47 24.22
N VAL A 86 -20.44 24.58 24.86
CA VAL A 86 -21.37 25.57 24.29
C VAL A 86 -20.77 26.25 23.07
N LEU A 87 -19.48 26.63 23.13
CA LEU A 87 -18.75 27.20 21.99
C LEU A 87 -18.61 26.20 20.84
N ALA A 88 -18.46 24.90 21.11
CA ALA A 88 -18.38 23.85 20.11
C ALA A 88 -19.72 23.62 19.41
N GLN A 89 -20.81 23.58 20.18
CA GLN A 89 -22.17 23.52 19.63
C GLN A 89 -22.48 24.75 18.77
N LEU A 90 -22.10 25.94 19.24
CA LEU A 90 -22.26 27.19 18.51
C LEU A 90 -21.41 27.19 17.23
N TYR A 91 -20.17 26.71 17.29
CA TYR A 91 -19.31 26.64 16.12
C TYR A 91 -19.86 25.66 15.07
N ALA A 92 -20.33 24.50 15.50
CA ALA A 92 -20.98 23.53 14.61
C ALA A 92 -22.21 24.14 13.91
N LEU A 93 -22.99 24.98 14.62
CA LEU A 93 -24.10 25.69 14.00
C LEU A 93 -23.61 26.73 12.98
N VAL A 94 -22.75 27.68 13.39
CA VAL A 94 -22.32 28.78 12.50
C VAL A 94 -21.50 28.30 11.30
N SER A 95 -20.83 27.14 11.40
CA SER A 95 -20.12 26.55 10.27
C SER A 95 -21.03 26.08 9.14
N ARG A 96 -22.35 26.04 9.38
CA ARG A 96 -23.39 25.62 8.44
C ARG A 96 -24.32 26.77 8.04
N ILE A 97 -24.05 27.98 8.52
CA ILE A 97 -24.81 29.18 8.15
C ILE A 97 -24.09 29.91 7.03
N ASN A 98 -24.84 30.30 6.01
CA ASN A 98 -24.36 30.99 4.83
C ASN A 98 -25.33 32.11 4.43
N HIS A 99 -24.79 33.25 3.97
CA HIS A 99 -25.58 34.31 3.35
C HIS A 99 -25.00 34.65 1.95
N PRO A 100 -25.82 34.75 0.88
CA PRO A 100 -25.32 34.83 -0.50
C PRO A 100 -24.51 36.09 -0.86
N GLN A 101 -24.56 37.15 -0.04
CA GLN A 101 -24.03 38.48 -0.36
C GLN A 101 -22.96 38.99 0.65
N GLU A 102 -22.31 38.09 1.40
CA GLU A 102 -21.37 38.46 2.47
C GLU A 102 -19.99 38.94 1.98
N GLN A 103 -19.43 39.95 2.69
CA GLN A 103 -17.99 40.30 2.63
C GLN A 103 -17.14 39.49 3.63
N LEU A 104 -17.73 38.99 4.73
CA LEU A 104 -17.08 38.20 5.78
C LEU A 104 -18.04 37.12 6.30
N SER A 105 -17.59 35.86 6.36
CA SER A 105 -18.45 34.77 6.85
C SER A 105 -18.63 34.79 8.37
N LEU A 106 -19.77 34.28 8.87
CA LEU A 106 -20.00 34.10 10.30
C LEU A 106 -18.92 33.21 10.97
N GLN A 107 -18.33 32.28 10.22
CA GLN A 107 -17.19 31.48 10.66
C GLN A 107 -15.96 32.35 10.94
N GLU A 108 -15.63 33.28 10.05
CA GLU A 108 -14.52 34.22 10.24
C GLU A 108 -14.81 35.22 11.37
N LEU A 109 -16.07 35.63 11.54
CA LEU A 109 -16.49 36.44 12.69
C LEU A 109 -16.29 35.68 14.01
N PHE A 110 -16.73 34.41 14.08
CA PHE A 110 -16.51 33.53 15.23
C PHE A 110 -15.02 33.39 15.54
N LYS A 111 -14.21 33.10 14.52
CA LYS A 111 -12.76 32.92 14.65
C LYS A 111 -12.09 34.21 15.11
N SER A 112 -12.40 35.36 14.54
CA SER A 112 -11.73 36.63 14.88
C SER A 112 -12.03 37.07 16.31
N ALA A 113 -13.20 36.74 16.84
CA ALA A 113 -13.61 37.08 18.20
C ALA A 113 -12.97 36.20 19.30
N LEU A 114 -12.41 35.04 18.96
CA LEU A 114 -11.78 34.14 19.94
C LEU A 114 -10.25 34.32 20.00
N PRO A 115 -9.66 34.42 21.21
CA PRO A 115 -8.20 34.34 21.37
C PRO A 115 -7.64 32.99 20.91
N LYS A 116 -6.39 32.97 20.43
CA LYS A 116 -5.72 31.76 19.90
C LYS A 116 -5.81 30.56 20.86
N LYS A 117 -5.58 30.76 22.17
CA LYS A 117 -5.68 29.72 23.19
C LYS A 117 -7.03 28.98 23.17
N TRP A 118 -8.12 29.74 23.14
CA TRP A 118 -9.47 29.17 23.14
C TRP A 118 -9.80 28.45 21.83
N LYS A 119 -9.28 28.92 20.69
CA LYS A 119 -9.42 28.19 19.42
C LYS A 119 -8.75 26.81 19.48
N THR A 120 -7.58 26.72 20.11
CA THR A 120 -6.86 25.45 20.28
C THR A 120 -7.62 24.49 21.21
N GLU A 121 -8.13 24.99 22.34
CA GLU A 121 -8.95 24.18 23.27
C GLU A 121 -10.25 23.71 22.61
N LEU A 122 -10.94 24.60 21.90
CA LEU A 122 -12.14 24.29 21.14
C LEU A 122 -11.87 23.25 20.06
N TYR A 123 -10.79 23.41 19.30
CA TYR A 123 -10.37 22.46 18.28
C TYR A 123 -10.15 21.07 18.86
N GLY A 124 -9.37 20.95 19.95
CA GLY A 124 -9.13 19.67 20.61
C GLY A 124 -10.42 18.99 21.07
N TYR A 125 -11.35 19.75 21.66
CA TYR A 125 -12.66 19.24 22.07
C TYR A 125 -13.50 18.73 20.88
N MET A 126 -13.52 19.46 19.77
CA MET A 126 -14.27 19.07 18.58
C MET A 126 -13.67 17.85 17.88
N ILE A 127 -12.34 17.74 17.82
CA ILE A 127 -11.66 16.55 17.30
C ILE A 127 -11.92 15.33 18.17
N ALA A 128 -11.86 15.46 19.49
CA ALA A 128 -12.20 14.37 20.41
C ALA A 128 -13.64 13.86 20.19
N THR A 129 -14.58 14.77 19.92
CA THR A 129 -15.96 14.40 19.60
C THR A 129 -16.07 13.72 18.24
N LEU A 130 -15.42 14.26 17.20
CA LEU A 130 -15.40 13.64 15.86
C LEU A 130 -14.76 12.25 15.88
N ASN A 131 -13.72 12.01 16.67
CA ASN A 131 -13.10 10.69 16.80
C ASN A 131 -14.10 9.61 17.23
N GLY A 132 -15.08 9.95 18.07
CA GLY A 132 -16.12 9.02 18.53
C GLY A 132 -17.34 8.92 17.61
N ASP A 133 -17.68 10.00 16.91
CA ASP A 133 -18.91 10.07 16.13
C ASP A 133 -18.74 9.79 14.63
N TYR A 134 -17.58 10.11 14.06
CA TYR A 134 -17.36 10.08 12.62
C TYR A 134 -17.30 8.64 12.10
N PHE A 135 -18.25 8.26 11.23
CA PHE A 135 -18.41 6.90 10.70
C PHE A 135 -18.63 5.80 11.75
N LYS A 136 -19.13 6.14 12.95
CA LYS A 136 -19.41 5.16 14.01
C LYS A 136 -20.35 4.04 13.57
N HIS A 137 -21.21 4.28 12.58
CA HIS A 137 -22.20 3.34 12.08
C HIS A 137 -21.67 2.26 11.13
N LEU A 138 -20.52 2.46 10.49
CA LEU A 138 -20.08 1.57 9.41
C LEU A 138 -19.47 0.25 9.90
N HIS A 139 -19.37 0.02 11.22
CA HIS A 139 -18.54 -1.06 11.78
C HIS A 139 -17.12 -1.12 11.15
N TYR A 140 -16.64 -0.01 10.55
CA TYR A 140 -15.21 0.33 10.46
C TYR A 140 -14.63 0.57 11.86
N SER A 141 -15.31 0.07 12.91
CA SER A 141 -14.86 -0.02 14.27
C SER A 141 -13.52 -0.73 14.25
N LEU A 142 -12.48 0.08 14.17
CA LEU A 142 -11.15 -0.22 14.69
C LEU A 142 -10.71 -1.63 14.36
N LYS A 143 -10.65 -1.99 13.07
CA LYS A 143 -9.63 -2.98 12.72
C LYS A 143 -8.33 -2.28 13.11
N GLU A 144 -7.74 -2.76 14.20
CA GLU A 144 -6.50 -2.20 14.72
C GLU A 144 -5.52 -2.11 13.55
N ILE A 145 -4.94 -0.93 13.36
CA ILE A 145 -4.03 -0.73 12.24
C ILE A 145 -2.73 -1.41 12.64
N THR A 146 -2.48 -2.56 12.01
CA THR A 146 -1.33 -3.41 12.36
C THR A 146 -0.17 -3.22 11.39
N ASN A 147 -0.43 -2.71 10.19
CA ASN A 147 0.57 -2.55 9.14
C ASN A 147 0.24 -1.40 8.17
N VAL A 148 1.16 -1.12 7.25
CA VAL A 148 0.99 -0.08 6.21
C VAL A 148 -0.14 -0.37 5.22
N GLU A 149 -0.45 -1.63 4.92
CA GLU A 149 -1.51 -1.96 3.97
C GLU A 149 -2.90 -1.66 4.54
N ASP A 150 -3.10 -1.81 5.86
CA ASP A 150 -4.31 -1.37 6.55
C ASP A 150 -4.51 0.15 6.37
N TRP A 151 -3.45 0.95 6.54
CA TRP A 151 -3.48 2.39 6.26
C TRP A 151 -3.77 2.71 4.79
N LEU A 152 -3.10 2.03 3.86
CA LEU A 152 -3.31 2.23 2.41
C LEU A 152 -4.74 1.92 2.01
N THR A 153 -5.32 0.86 2.56
CA THR A 153 -6.72 0.49 2.37
C THR A 153 -7.61 1.62 2.85
N LEU A 154 -7.42 2.13 4.08
CA LEU A 154 -8.21 3.23 4.61
C LEU A 154 -8.11 4.51 3.76
N ILE A 155 -6.89 4.91 3.37
CA ILE A 155 -6.67 6.12 2.56
C ILE A 155 -7.33 5.99 1.19
N ARG A 156 -7.20 4.84 0.52
CA ARG A 156 -7.82 4.59 -0.79
C ARG A 156 -9.33 4.49 -0.69
N SER A 157 -9.87 3.83 0.34
CA SER A 157 -11.31 3.78 0.58
C SER A 157 -11.90 5.16 0.89
N ALA A 158 -11.13 6.07 1.47
CA ALA A 158 -11.55 7.44 1.68
C ALA A 158 -11.67 8.24 0.37
N GLN A 159 -10.94 7.89 -0.70
CA GLN A 159 -11.01 8.59 -2.00
C GLN A 159 -12.37 8.48 -2.70
N TYR A 160 -13.23 7.54 -2.29
CA TYR A 160 -14.54 7.31 -2.89
C TYR A 160 -15.69 7.90 -2.05
N ARG A 161 -15.36 8.75 -1.06
CA ARG A 161 -16.31 9.35 -0.13
C ARG A 161 -16.72 10.74 -0.58
N HIS A 162 -17.84 10.84 -1.31
CA HIS A 162 -18.35 12.10 -1.84
C HIS A 162 -19.17 12.86 -0.78
N HIS A 163 -18.62 13.94 -0.19
CA HIS A 163 -19.39 14.75 0.78
C HIS A 163 -19.35 16.25 0.52
N ILE A 164 -20.54 16.81 0.31
CA ILE A 164 -20.77 18.26 0.20
C ILE A 164 -20.68 18.95 1.58
N ALA A 165 -20.78 18.20 2.69
CA ALA A 165 -20.95 18.75 4.05
C ALA A 165 -20.14 18.01 5.14
N ASP A 166 -18.82 17.91 4.98
CA ASP A 166 -17.98 17.24 5.98
C ASP A 166 -17.63 18.17 7.18
N PRO A 167 -18.04 17.81 8.42
CA PRO A 167 -17.73 18.60 9.63
C PRO A 167 -16.22 18.70 9.91
N LEU A 168 -15.39 17.77 9.41
CA LEU A 168 -13.95 17.77 9.63
C LEU A 168 -13.28 19.01 9.01
N LEU A 169 -13.72 19.43 7.82
CA LEU A 169 -13.22 20.64 7.18
C LEU A 169 -13.59 21.90 7.98
N ALA A 170 -14.82 21.95 8.48
CA ALA A 170 -15.27 23.04 9.33
C ALA A 170 -14.44 23.15 10.60
N VAL A 171 -14.16 22.03 11.28
CA VAL A 171 -13.31 22.01 12.48
C VAL A 171 -11.89 22.44 12.14
N LEU A 172 -11.31 21.97 11.03
CA LEU A 172 -9.99 22.42 10.58
C LEU A 172 -9.93 23.92 10.33
N HIS A 173 -10.98 24.52 9.76
CA HIS A 173 -11.04 25.96 9.51
C HIS A 173 -10.89 26.81 10.78
N LEU A 174 -11.13 26.28 11.99
CA LEU A 174 -10.90 27.00 13.26
C LEU A 174 -9.45 27.46 13.43
N VAL A 175 -8.52 26.59 13.05
CA VAL A 175 -7.09 26.69 13.39
C VAL A 175 -6.19 26.76 12.17
N LYS A 176 -6.73 26.50 10.98
CA LYS A 176 -5.97 26.40 9.74
C LYS A 176 -5.97 27.71 8.93
N ILE A 177 -4.83 27.99 8.31
CA ILE A 177 -4.61 29.03 7.28
C ILE A 177 -4.93 28.45 5.89
N PRO A 178 -5.51 29.22 4.95
CA PRO A 178 -5.80 28.75 3.60
C PRO A 178 -4.61 28.05 2.91
N GLY A 179 -4.87 26.91 2.25
CA GLY A 179 -3.87 26.15 1.50
C GLY A 179 -4.03 24.63 1.60
N ARG A 180 -3.24 23.88 0.81
CA ARG A 180 -3.24 22.40 0.80
C ARG A 180 -2.31 21.77 1.83
N HIS A 181 -1.66 22.55 2.67
CA HIS A 181 -0.74 22.02 3.68
C HIS A 181 -1.38 21.99 5.08
N LEU A 182 -1.05 20.96 5.85
CA LEU A 182 -1.57 20.74 7.19
C LEU A 182 -0.43 20.43 8.16
N SER A 183 -0.38 21.15 9.29
CA SER A 183 0.60 20.85 10.35
C SER A 183 0.28 19.50 10.98
N TYR A 184 1.30 18.67 11.19
CA TYR A 184 1.11 17.34 11.79
C TYR A 184 0.49 17.43 13.20
N SER A 185 0.90 18.42 14.01
CA SER A 185 0.31 18.69 15.34
C SER A 185 -1.19 18.99 15.35
N LEU A 186 -1.80 19.25 14.20
CA LEU A 186 -3.25 19.39 14.11
C LEU A 186 -3.94 18.03 13.93
N ILE A 187 -3.26 17.03 13.42
CA ILE A 187 -3.85 15.73 13.07
C ILE A 187 -3.38 14.58 13.95
N GLU A 188 -2.38 14.79 14.80
CA GLU A 188 -1.79 13.72 15.62
C GLU A 188 -2.79 13.09 16.59
N ASP A 189 -3.81 13.82 17.04
CA ASP A 189 -4.84 13.26 17.92
C ASP A 189 -6.08 12.75 17.17
N MET A 190 -6.08 12.83 15.83
CA MET A 190 -7.19 12.34 15.02
C MET A 190 -7.15 10.83 14.88
N ALA A 191 -8.32 10.20 14.98
CA ALA A 191 -8.52 8.80 14.66
C ALA A 191 -8.11 8.53 13.20
N PRO A 192 -7.66 7.31 12.87
CA PRO A 192 -7.16 7.00 11.54
C PRO A 192 -8.09 7.34 10.38
N MET A 193 -9.40 7.18 10.58
CA MET A 193 -10.39 7.49 9.54
C MET A 193 -10.39 8.98 9.17
N LEU A 194 -10.32 9.88 10.16
CA LEU A 194 -10.26 11.32 9.91
C LEU A 194 -8.98 11.69 9.16
N ARG A 195 -7.82 11.16 9.59
CA ARG A 195 -6.55 11.37 8.91
C ARG A 195 -6.60 10.88 7.46
N SER A 196 -7.15 9.68 7.23
CA SER A 196 -7.33 9.09 5.91
C SER A 196 -8.24 9.92 5.01
N THR A 197 -9.35 10.47 5.52
CA THR A 197 -10.19 11.41 4.76
C THR A 197 -9.42 12.67 4.36
N LEU A 198 -8.64 13.26 5.27
CA LEU A 198 -7.86 14.46 4.96
C LEU A 198 -6.82 14.24 3.86
N ILE A 199 -6.17 13.08 3.85
CA ILE A 199 -5.12 12.77 2.88
C ILE A 199 -5.72 12.23 1.58
N GLY A 200 -6.55 11.19 1.68
CA GLY A 200 -7.07 10.45 0.53
C GLY A 200 -8.08 11.28 -0.25
N TRP A 201 -9.09 11.81 0.43
CA TRP A 201 -10.16 12.56 -0.21
C TRP A 201 -9.78 14.01 -0.49
N TYR A 202 -9.36 14.73 0.55
CA TYR A 202 -9.07 16.17 0.42
C TYR A 202 -7.68 16.48 -0.14
N GLY A 203 -6.79 15.48 -0.26
CA GLY A 203 -5.46 15.67 -0.84
C GLY A 203 -4.55 16.58 -0.03
N TYR A 204 -4.70 16.62 1.30
CA TYR A 204 -3.85 17.45 2.15
C TYR A 204 -2.42 16.92 2.24
N GLU A 205 -1.47 17.83 2.12
CA GLU A 205 -0.05 17.57 2.33
C GLU A 205 0.37 17.86 3.77
N ILE A 206 1.00 16.88 4.43
CA ILE A 206 1.42 17.04 5.81
C ILE A 206 2.76 17.78 5.90
N ARG A 207 2.84 18.75 6.81
CA ARG A 207 4.06 19.45 7.21
C ARG A 207 4.45 19.02 8.63
N ILE A 208 5.70 18.65 8.80
CA ILE A 208 6.28 18.25 10.09
C ILE A 208 7.44 19.19 10.39
N SER A 209 7.37 19.88 11.52
CA SER A 209 8.45 20.76 11.99
C SER A 209 9.70 19.95 12.34
N VAL A 210 10.87 20.60 12.38
CA VAL A 210 12.13 19.93 12.73
C VAL A 210 12.07 19.32 14.14
N ASN A 211 11.38 19.99 15.07
CA ASN A 211 11.29 19.59 16.47
C ASN A 211 10.39 18.35 16.67
N GLU A 212 9.32 18.21 15.87
CA GLU A 212 8.39 17.07 15.98
C GLU A 212 8.98 15.77 15.37
N ARG A 213 9.91 15.88 14.41
CA ARG A 213 10.42 14.73 13.64
C ARG A 213 10.99 13.62 14.51
N ALA A 214 11.77 13.97 15.52
CA ALA A 214 12.44 12.96 16.36
C ALA A 214 11.43 12.08 17.11
N ALA A 215 10.39 12.70 17.67
CA ALA A 215 9.30 12.02 18.37
C ALA A 215 8.46 11.16 17.40
N ILE A 216 8.09 11.73 16.25
CA ILE A 216 7.32 11.02 15.21
C ILE A 216 8.10 9.82 14.67
N TYR A 217 9.38 10.00 14.35
CA TYR A 217 10.24 8.89 13.94
C TYR A 217 10.52 7.94 15.09
N GLY A 218 10.24 8.29 16.35
CA GLY A 218 10.30 7.39 17.50
C GLY A 218 9.09 6.44 17.59
N ASN A 219 7.94 6.84 17.04
CA ASN A 219 6.68 6.11 17.14
C ASN A 219 6.42 5.20 15.91
N PRO A 220 6.36 3.85 16.06
CA PRO A 220 6.07 2.92 14.95
C PRO A 220 4.74 3.21 14.24
N ASN A 221 3.69 3.59 14.97
CA ASN A 221 2.37 3.86 14.39
C ASN A 221 2.40 5.06 13.46
N GLU A 222 3.17 6.09 13.83
CA GLU A 222 3.33 7.26 12.99
C GLU A 222 4.25 7.00 11.80
N ARG A 223 5.26 6.14 11.94
CA ARG A 223 6.06 5.68 10.79
C ARG A 223 5.22 4.87 9.80
N MET A 224 4.30 4.02 10.26
CA MET A 224 3.33 3.32 9.42
C MET A 224 2.48 4.32 8.62
N PHE A 225 1.87 5.28 9.31
CA PHE A 225 1.04 6.32 8.71
C PHE A 225 1.79 7.14 7.65
N LEU A 226 2.97 7.67 8.00
CA LEU A 226 3.80 8.46 7.07
C LEU A 226 4.25 7.64 5.85
N THR A 227 4.53 6.35 6.04
CA THR A 227 4.91 5.47 4.93
C THR A 227 3.73 5.24 3.99
N ALA A 228 2.52 5.02 4.51
CA ALA A 228 1.32 4.88 3.69
C ALA A 228 1.06 6.14 2.85
N ILE A 229 1.26 7.33 3.42
CA ILE A 229 1.16 8.62 2.67
C ILE A 229 2.15 8.66 1.51
N LEU A 230 3.42 8.29 1.74
CA LEU A 230 4.45 8.28 0.71
C LEU A 230 4.17 7.25 -0.40
N LEU A 231 3.51 6.15 -0.05
CA LEU A 231 3.12 5.12 -1.00
C LEU A 231 1.87 5.49 -1.78
N GLU A 232 0.95 6.27 -1.22
CA GLU A 232 -0.26 6.72 -1.91
C GLU A 232 -0.09 8.06 -2.63
N SER A 233 1.01 8.80 -2.43
CA SER A 233 1.30 10.06 -3.15
C SER A 233 1.52 9.82 -4.66
N GLY A 234 0.45 9.49 -5.38
CA GLY A 234 0.37 9.31 -6.82
C GLY A 234 0.14 10.62 -7.57
N ASN A 235 -0.24 11.69 -6.85
CA ASN A 235 -0.46 13.00 -7.44
C ASN A 235 0.82 13.85 -7.37
N HIS A 236 1.47 14.00 -8.52
CA HIS A 236 2.16 15.18 -9.08
C HIS A 236 2.85 16.19 -8.14
N THR A 237 3.31 15.82 -6.95
CA THR A 237 4.16 16.72 -6.19
C THR A 237 5.56 16.71 -6.79
N ASP A 238 5.90 17.83 -7.42
CA ASP A 238 7.23 18.10 -7.95
C ASP A 238 8.31 18.20 -6.85
N THR A 239 7.94 18.04 -5.58
CA THR A 239 8.86 18.19 -4.45
C THR A 239 8.58 17.12 -3.40
N PRO A 240 9.57 16.28 -3.04
CA PRO A 240 9.47 15.37 -1.91
C PRO A 240 9.18 16.13 -0.61
N PRO A 241 8.38 15.56 0.30
CA PRO A 241 8.10 16.22 1.57
C PRO A 241 9.39 16.46 2.35
N SER A 242 9.52 17.63 2.97
CA SER A 242 10.75 18.04 3.67
C SER A 242 11.10 17.15 4.87
N TRP A 243 10.15 16.33 5.33
CA TRP A 243 10.30 15.33 6.38
C TRP A 243 10.64 13.93 5.84
N LEU A 244 10.72 13.69 4.53
CA LEU A 244 11.28 12.44 4.00
C LEU A 244 12.81 12.49 4.13
N LYS A 245 13.34 11.81 5.16
CA LYS A 245 14.77 11.81 5.51
C LYS A 245 15.27 10.40 5.78
N TYR A 246 16.58 10.24 5.74
CA TYR A 246 17.25 8.95 5.97
C TYR A 246 16.82 8.26 7.29
N PRO A 247 16.71 8.96 8.45
CA PRO A 247 16.30 8.30 9.69
C PRO A 247 14.90 7.66 9.66
N LEU A 248 13.96 8.22 8.86
CA LEU A 248 12.65 7.61 8.66
C LEU A 248 12.80 6.27 7.93
N ILE A 249 13.49 6.28 6.79
CA ILE A 249 13.71 5.09 5.96
C ILE A 249 14.49 4.01 6.70
N GLU A 250 15.53 4.40 7.45
CA GLU A 250 16.33 3.48 8.25
C GLU A 250 15.50 2.78 9.31
N LYS A 251 14.74 3.51 10.13
CA LYS A 251 13.87 2.89 11.15
C LYS A 251 12.78 2.02 10.53
N THR A 252 12.19 2.46 9.43
CA THR A 252 11.18 1.71 8.68
C THR A 252 11.73 0.36 8.17
N LEU A 253 12.94 0.35 7.60
CA LEU A 253 13.50 -0.85 6.97
C LEU A 253 14.29 -1.74 7.92
N ASP A 254 14.76 -1.19 9.05
CA ASP A 254 15.55 -1.93 10.03
C ASP A 254 14.74 -2.35 11.26
N THR A 255 14.04 -1.40 11.89
CA THR A 255 13.30 -1.63 13.13
C THR A 255 11.90 -2.16 12.87
N ASP A 256 11.17 -1.57 11.92
CA ASP A 256 9.77 -1.88 11.65
C ASP A 256 9.59 -2.75 10.40
N TRP A 257 10.49 -3.72 10.20
CA TRP A 257 10.45 -4.56 9.00
C TRP A 257 9.07 -5.23 8.83
N GLU A 258 8.55 -5.85 9.89
CA GLU A 258 7.29 -6.62 9.85
C GLU A 258 6.06 -5.76 9.56
N THR A 259 6.01 -4.52 10.03
CA THR A 259 4.80 -3.68 9.92
C THR A 259 4.88 -2.68 8.76
N VAL A 260 6.08 -2.28 8.37
CA VAL A 260 6.34 -1.24 7.37
C VAL A 260 7.29 -1.71 6.28
N GLY A 261 8.47 -2.21 6.66
CA GLY A 261 9.58 -2.44 5.74
C GLY A 261 9.27 -3.45 4.64
N GLN A 262 8.63 -4.57 4.99
CA GLN A 262 8.25 -5.63 4.05
C GLN A 262 7.22 -5.20 2.99
N TYR A 263 6.49 -4.12 3.24
CA TYR A 263 5.54 -3.54 2.29
C TYR A 263 6.20 -2.42 1.47
N LEU A 264 6.98 -1.56 2.12
CA LEU A 264 7.65 -0.44 1.46
C LEU A 264 8.70 -0.91 0.44
N PHE A 265 9.51 -1.89 0.80
CA PHE A 265 10.65 -2.29 -0.01
C PHE A 265 10.24 -2.81 -1.40
N PRO A 266 9.28 -3.75 -1.53
CA PRO A 266 8.72 -4.13 -2.83
C PRO A 266 8.03 -2.99 -3.58
N GLN A 267 7.46 -2.00 -2.91
CA GLN A 267 6.83 -0.87 -3.61
C GLN A 267 7.86 0.11 -4.22
N ILE A 268 9.06 0.18 -3.64
CA ILE A 268 10.17 1.00 -4.16
C ILE A 268 10.91 0.28 -5.29
N TYR A 269 11.27 -0.99 -5.08
CA TYR A 269 12.16 -1.73 -5.97
C TYR A 269 11.53 -2.98 -6.60
N GLY A 270 10.35 -3.41 -6.19
CA GLY A 270 9.64 -4.53 -6.82
C GLY A 270 8.81 -4.09 -8.03
N LEU A 271 7.84 -4.93 -8.40
CA LEU A 271 6.94 -4.68 -9.52
C LEU A 271 5.92 -3.60 -9.17
N ASN A 272 5.90 -2.50 -9.93
CA ASN A 272 4.97 -1.40 -9.69
C ASN A 272 4.20 -1.01 -10.96
N PHE A 273 2.90 -1.27 -10.98
CA PHE A 273 2.01 -0.97 -12.11
C PHE A 273 1.67 0.52 -12.26
N ARG A 274 1.81 1.30 -11.19
CA ARG A 274 1.73 2.75 -11.28
C ARG A 274 3.12 3.21 -11.75
N LYS A 275 3.28 3.65 -13.00
CA LYS A 275 4.57 4.16 -13.54
C LYS A 275 5.09 5.36 -12.72
N ARG A 276 5.78 5.08 -11.60
CA ARG A 276 6.31 6.06 -10.62
C ARG A 276 7.70 6.56 -10.95
N GLN A 277 8.29 6.17 -12.08
CA GLN A 277 9.68 6.51 -12.41
C GLN A 277 9.91 8.03 -12.54
N GLN A 278 8.87 8.80 -12.90
CA GLN A 278 8.91 10.27 -12.97
C GLN A 278 8.51 10.98 -11.66
N ASN A 279 8.07 10.23 -10.63
CA ASN A 279 7.65 10.80 -9.36
C ASN A 279 8.88 11.10 -8.47
N LYS A 280 9.10 12.37 -8.15
CA LYS A 280 10.24 12.81 -7.34
C LYS A 280 10.21 12.28 -5.90
N VAL A 281 9.02 12.08 -5.30
CA VAL A 281 8.89 11.44 -3.98
C VAL A 281 9.44 10.01 -4.06
N HIS A 282 9.04 9.25 -5.08
CA HIS A 282 9.54 7.91 -5.29
C HIS A 282 11.06 7.89 -5.54
N GLN A 283 11.59 8.79 -6.37
CA GLN A 283 13.04 8.93 -6.57
C GLN A 283 13.80 9.24 -5.27
N ALA A 284 13.24 10.10 -4.41
CA ALA A 284 13.83 10.42 -3.11
C ALA A 284 13.80 9.20 -2.17
N MET A 285 12.67 8.49 -2.06
CA MET A 285 12.57 7.25 -1.28
C MET A 285 13.57 6.21 -1.76
N LYS A 286 13.68 6.04 -3.08
CA LYS A 286 14.62 5.13 -3.73
C LYS A 286 16.07 5.49 -3.41
N LYS A 287 16.46 6.76 -3.52
CA LYS A 287 17.81 7.23 -3.13
C LYS A 287 18.13 6.94 -1.67
N LEU A 288 17.19 7.21 -0.76
CA LEU A 288 17.37 6.99 0.68
C LEU A 288 17.45 5.49 1.01
N THR A 289 16.60 4.68 0.40
CA THR A 289 16.59 3.21 0.54
C THR A 289 17.89 2.63 0.00
N GLY A 290 18.35 3.08 -1.17
CA GLY A 290 19.64 2.65 -1.72
C GLY A 290 20.83 3.04 -0.83
N LYS A 291 20.76 4.16 -0.10
CA LYS A 291 21.77 4.52 0.91
C LYS A 291 21.73 3.55 2.10
N PHE A 292 20.53 3.23 2.60
CA PHE A 292 20.33 2.27 3.69
C PHE A 292 20.88 0.89 3.32
N LEU A 293 20.50 0.36 2.15
CA LEU A 293 20.95 -0.96 1.69
C LEU A 293 22.47 -1.04 1.57
N ARG A 294 23.13 -0.02 1.00
CA ARG A 294 24.60 0.01 0.93
C ARG A 294 25.26 -0.01 2.30
N ALA A 295 24.71 0.73 3.27
CA ALA A 295 25.22 0.71 4.63
C ALA A 295 25.00 -0.66 5.28
N LYS A 296 23.77 -1.19 5.21
CA LYS A 296 23.38 -2.44 5.87
C LYS A 296 24.08 -3.67 5.32
N LEU A 297 24.32 -3.70 4.00
CA LEU A 297 24.97 -4.81 3.30
C LEU A 297 26.50 -4.69 3.25
N SER A 298 27.09 -3.64 3.82
CA SER A 298 28.56 -3.49 3.88
C SER A 298 29.21 -4.33 4.99
N GLN A 299 28.46 -4.67 6.04
CA GLN A 299 28.94 -5.42 7.20
C GLN A 299 28.24 -6.78 7.26
N LYS A 300 29.03 -7.84 7.47
CA LYS A 300 28.58 -9.23 7.38
C LYS A 300 27.47 -9.57 8.37
N GLU A 301 27.61 -9.13 9.61
CA GLU A 301 26.66 -9.42 10.69
C GLU A 301 25.32 -8.72 10.46
N THR A 302 25.35 -7.44 10.09
CA THR A 302 24.12 -6.67 9.84
C THR A 302 23.43 -7.09 8.56
N ALA A 303 24.19 -7.50 7.54
CA ALA A 303 23.66 -8.05 6.30
C ALA A 303 22.92 -9.36 6.56
N ALA A 304 23.51 -10.27 7.33
CA ALA A 304 22.89 -11.56 7.67
C ALA A 304 21.50 -11.39 8.28
N VAL A 305 21.39 -10.52 9.30
CA VAL A 305 20.15 -10.29 10.05
C VAL A 305 19.07 -9.64 9.19
N TRP A 306 19.45 -8.77 8.25
CA TRP A 306 18.48 -8.13 7.38
C TRP A 306 18.04 -9.08 6.25
N ILE A 307 18.98 -9.77 5.61
CA ILE A 307 18.71 -10.73 4.53
C ILE A 307 17.83 -11.87 5.03
N SER A 308 18.00 -12.36 6.25
CA SER A 308 17.20 -13.45 6.81
C SER A 308 15.71 -13.15 6.95
N ARG A 309 15.29 -11.89 6.76
CA ARG A 309 13.89 -11.46 6.82
C ARG A 309 13.23 -11.37 5.44
N LEU A 310 13.99 -11.58 4.37
CA LEU A 310 13.48 -11.49 3.00
C LEU A 310 12.61 -12.71 2.67
N GLU A 311 11.55 -12.47 1.93
CA GLU A 311 10.56 -13.49 1.56
C GLU A 311 10.54 -13.63 0.05
N PHE A 312 10.57 -14.87 -0.41
CA PHE A 312 10.42 -15.16 -1.83
C PHE A 312 8.94 -15.15 -2.22
N PRO A 313 8.55 -14.57 -3.37
CA PRO A 313 9.41 -13.93 -4.39
C PRO A 313 9.53 -12.40 -4.29
N LYS A 314 8.58 -11.71 -3.63
CA LYS A 314 8.45 -10.24 -3.69
C LYS A 314 9.72 -9.48 -3.25
N HIS A 315 10.37 -9.92 -2.16
CA HIS A 315 11.56 -9.25 -1.64
C HIS A 315 12.78 -9.54 -2.50
N PHE A 316 12.89 -10.75 -3.05
CA PHE A 316 13.98 -11.13 -3.95
C PHE A 316 13.93 -10.36 -5.27
N ILE A 317 12.73 -10.18 -5.84
CA ILE A 317 12.56 -9.32 -7.03
C ILE A 317 13.04 -7.90 -6.72
N ALA A 318 12.66 -7.35 -5.56
CA ALA A 318 13.07 -6.02 -5.14
C ALA A 318 14.59 -5.90 -4.94
N VAL A 319 15.24 -6.87 -4.29
CA VAL A 319 16.70 -6.90 -4.15
C VAL A 319 17.38 -6.95 -5.51
N CYS A 320 16.96 -7.86 -6.40
CA CYS A 320 17.58 -7.99 -7.72
C CYS A 320 17.42 -6.71 -8.54
N SER A 321 16.24 -6.09 -8.48
CA SER A 321 15.96 -4.82 -9.15
C SER A 321 16.86 -3.70 -8.64
N TRP A 322 17.05 -3.62 -7.33
CA TRP A 322 18.01 -2.68 -6.73
C TRP A 322 19.44 -2.93 -7.22
N LEU A 323 19.85 -4.20 -7.36
CA LEU A 323 21.18 -4.59 -7.83
C LEU A 323 21.43 -4.26 -9.31
N ILE A 324 20.39 -4.16 -10.13
CA ILE A 324 20.53 -3.85 -11.56
C ILE A 324 20.71 -2.35 -11.81
N GLU A 325 20.26 -1.51 -10.88
CA GLU A 325 20.29 -0.07 -11.09
C GLU A 325 21.72 0.48 -11.14
N LYS A 326 21.93 1.46 -12.03
CA LYS A 326 23.24 1.96 -12.46
C LYS A 326 24.21 2.56 -11.41
N PRO A 327 23.99 2.51 -10.07
CA PRO A 327 25.10 2.59 -9.12
C PRO A 327 25.49 1.26 -8.44
N ALA A 328 24.70 0.19 -8.55
CA ALA A 328 25.02 -1.13 -8.03
C ALA A 328 25.59 -1.99 -9.18
N ASN A 329 26.91 -2.06 -9.32
CA ASN A 329 27.49 -3.16 -10.09
C ASN A 329 27.31 -4.42 -9.23
N PHE A 330 26.82 -5.52 -9.80
CA PHE A 330 26.74 -6.80 -9.09
C PHE A 330 28.11 -7.22 -8.50
N GLY A 331 29.21 -6.84 -9.16
CA GLY A 331 30.58 -6.94 -8.64
C GLY A 331 30.92 -6.03 -7.45
N LYS A 332 29.95 -5.38 -6.81
CA LYS A 332 30.12 -4.57 -5.59
C LYS A 332 29.35 -5.12 -4.37
N LEU A 333 28.54 -6.17 -4.52
CA LEU A 333 28.09 -6.89 -3.33
C LEU A 333 29.29 -7.66 -2.75
N PRO A 334 29.56 -7.55 -1.45
CA PRO A 334 30.54 -8.43 -0.83
C PRO A 334 30.12 -9.90 -1.00
N ASP A 335 31.07 -10.81 -1.22
CA ASP A 335 30.81 -12.23 -1.46
C ASP A 335 29.92 -12.87 -0.37
N HIS A 336 30.08 -12.42 0.89
CA HIS A 336 29.26 -12.91 2.00
C HIS A 336 27.76 -12.62 1.82
N CYS A 337 27.39 -11.52 1.16
CA CYS A 337 26.00 -11.18 0.88
C CYS A 337 25.39 -12.14 -0.15
N GLY A 338 26.18 -12.56 -1.16
CA GLY A 338 25.74 -13.54 -2.15
C GLY A 338 25.37 -14.88 -1.50
N MET A 339 26.25 -15.39 -0.64
CA MET A 339 25.99 -16.63 0.11
C MET A 339 24.78 -16.51 1.05
N GLN A 340 24.64 -15.39 1.75
CA GLN A 340 23.47 -15.14 2.63
C GLN A 340 22.16 -15.06 1.85
N LEU A 341 22.16 -14.42 0.67
CA LEU A 341 20.98 -14.35 -0.20
C LEU A 341 20.61 -15.75 -0.73
N LEU A 342 21.60 -16.56 -1.09
CA LEU A 342 21.39 -17.96 -1.49
C LEU A 342 20.79 -18.78 -0.34
N ASP A 343 21.37 -18.71 0.86
CA ASP A 343 20.86 -19.42 2.03
C ASP A 343 19.41 -19.03 2.35
N GLN A 344 19.11 -17.72 2.30
CA GLN A 344 17.74 -17.27 2.51
C GLN A 344 16.79 -17.72 1.40
N PHE A 345 17.22 -17.69 0.13
CA PHE A 345 16.41 -18.18 -0.99
C PHE A 345 16.03 -19.65 -0.79
N LEU A 346 17.00 -20.49 -0.46
CA LEU A 346 16.77 -21.92 -0.18
C LEU A 346 15.91 -22.13 1.07
N SER A 347 16.11 -21.33 2.11
CA SER A 347 15.29 -21.33 3.32
C SER A 347 13.82 -21.03 3.01
N GLU A 348 13.55 -20.00 2.21
CA GLU A 348 12.19 -19.62 1.81
C GLU A 348 11.52 -20.68 0.93
N LEU A 349 12.24 -21.27 -0.03
CA LEU A 349 11.69 -22.39 -0.81
C LEU A 349 11.32 -23.59 0.09
N ASN A 350 12.14 -23.89 1.10
CA ASN A 350 11.86 -24.95 2.06
C ASN A 350 10.70 -24.57 2.99
N ARG A 351 10.59 -23.30 3.41
CA ARG A 351 9.47 -22.79 4.21
C ARG A 351 8.15 -22.97 3.47
N ILE A 352 8.09 -22.59 2.19
CA ILE A 352 6.91 -22.81 1.33
C ILE A 352 6.60 -24.32 1.25
N GLY A 353 7.62 -25.16 1.08
CA GLY A 353 7.46 -26.61 1.10
C GLY A 353 6.84 -27.16 2.40
N ARG A 354 7.21 -26.61 3.57
CA ARG A 354 6.62 -26.99 4.86
C ARG A 354 5.17 -26.52 5.02
N GLN A 355 4.79 -25.43 4.35
CA GLN A 355 3.44 -24.85 4.38
C GLN A 355 2.49 -25.49 3.37
N ILE A 356 2.93 -26.47 2.57
CA ILE A 356 2.08 -27.17 1.59
C ILE A 356 0.71 -27.59 2.17
N PRO A 357 0.61 -28.20 3.37
CA PRO A 357 -0.70 -28.58 3.93
C PRO A 357 -1.68 -27.41 4.07
N GLU A 358 -1.19 -26.24 4.44
CA GLU A 358 -1.99 -25.00 4.59
C GLU A 358 -2.32 -24.37 3.23
N LEU A 359 -1.40 -24.45 2.27
CA LEU A 359 -1.55 -23.88 0.93
C LEU A 359 -2.57 -24.65 0.08
N ILE A 360 -2.67 -25.97 0.25
CA ILE A 360 -3.62 -26.80 -0.51
C ILE A 360 -5.02 -26.89 0.12
N ALA A 361 -5.19 -26.42 1.37
CA ALA A 361 -6.47 -26.45 2.08
C ALA A 361 -7.54 -25.61 1.36
N GLU A 362 -8.78 -26.10 1.26
CA GLU A 362 -9.87 -25.55 0.42
C GLU A 362 -10.22 -24.06 0.64
N LYS A 363 -9.89 -23.49 1.80
CA LYS A 363 -10.18 -22.08 2.10
C LYS A 363 -9.07 -21.12 1.67
N ASN A 364 -7.91 -21.63 1.26
CA ASN A 364 -6.76 -20.80 0.91
C ASN A 364 -6.72 -20.51 -0.60
N SER A 365 -6.59 -19.25 -1.00
CA SER A 365 -6.43 -18.85 -2.41
C SER A 365 -5.06 -18.21 -2.69
N SER A 366 -4.14 -18.27 -1.72
CA SER A 366 -2.83 -17.64 -1.83
C SER A 366 -1.91 -18.41 -2.78
N ASP A 367 -1.45 -17.74 -3.85
CA ASP A 367 -0.33 -18.21 -4.69
C ASP A 367 1.00 -17.72 -4.08
N PRO A 368 1.85 -18.59 -3.49
CA PRO A 368 3.11 -18.19 -2.89
C PRO A 368 4.18 -17.80 -3.93
N PHE A 369 3.91 -17.97 -5.23
CA PHE A 369 4.89 -17.84 -6.31
C PHE A 369 4.68 -16.59 -7.19
N LEU A 370 3.59 -15.83 -6.96
CA LEU A 370 3.23 -14.59 -7.67
C LEU A 370 3.32 -14.71 -9.20
N THR A 371 2.78 -15.79 -9.76
CA THR A 371 2.96 -16.18 -11.16
C THR A 371 2.28 -15.26 -12.18
N SER A 372 1.36 -14.40 -11.72
CA SER A 372 0.74 -13.34 -12.53
C SER A 372 1.72 -12.31 -13.10
N TYR A 373 2.98 -12.32 -12.68
CA TYR A 373 3.97 -11.31 -13.08
C TYR A 373 5.11 -11.85 -13.92
N VAL A 374 5.01 -13.10 -14.36
CA VAL A 374 6.07 -13.78 -15.12
C VAL A 374 6.37 -13.10 -16.46
N GLY A 375 5.41 -12.35 -17.03
CA GLY A 375 5.63 -11.54 -18.24
C GLY A 375 6.43 -10.25 -18.04
N GLU A 376 6.68 -9.83 -16.79
CA GLU A 376 7.36 -8.57 -16.51
C GLU A 376 8.89 -8.72 -16.61
N ASN A 377 9.56 -7.88 -17.41
CA ASN A 377 11.02 -7.94 -17.60
C ASN A 377 11.81 -7.89 -16.28
N GLN A 378 11.32 -7.13 -15.30
CA GLN A 378 11.93 -7.03 -13.98
C GLN A 378 11.87 -8.35 -13.20
N TYR A 379 10.78 -9.09 -13.33
CA TYR A 379 10.62 -10.43 -12.77
C TYR A 379 11.57 -11.42 -13.45
N LEU A 380 11.61 -11.42 -14.79
CA LEU A 380 12.51 -12.27 -15.58
C LEU A 380 13.99 -12.01 -15.26
N THR A 381 14.35 -10.74 -15.01
CA THR A 381 15.72 -10.40 -14.61
C THR A 381 16.03 -10.92 -13.20
N ALA A 382 15.10 -10.80 -12.25
CA ALA A 382 15.28 -11.35 -10.91
C ALA A 382 15.46 -12.89 -10.91
N ILE A 383 14.75 -13.58 -11.79
CA ILE A 383 14.91 -15.03 -12.03
C ILE A 383 16.33 -15.36 -12.52
N ALA A 384 16.89 -14.56 -13.43
CA ALA A 384 18.27 -14.74 -13.88
C ALA A 384 19.31 -14.56 -12.75
N TYR A 385 19.05 -13.64 -11.82
CA TYR A 385 19.88 -13.51 -10.62
C TYR A 385 19.75 -14.68 -9.66
N ALA A 386 18.56 -15.24 -9.50
CA ALA A 386 18.38 -16.46 -8.72
C ALA A 386 19.20 -17.61 -9.31
N LEU A 387 19.32 -17.70 -10.64
CA LEU A 387 20.22 -18.66 -11.27
C LEU A 387 21.67 -18.44 -10.85
N ILE A 388 22.20 -17.21 -10.94
CA ILE A 388 23.57 -16.90 -10.51
C ILE A 388 23.82 -17.38 -9.07
N LEU A 389 22.89 -17.09 -8.15
CA LEU A 389 23.00 -17.55 -6.76
C LEU A 389 23.04 -19.08 -6.66
N LEU A 390 22.19 -19.78 -7.41
CA LEU A 390 22.16 -21.25 -7.41
C LEU A 390 23.43 -21.89 -8.00
N LEU A 391 24.12 -21.21 -8.92
CA LEU A 391 25.37 -21.70 -9.50
C LEU A 391 26.54 -21.67 -8.51
N ASP A 392 26.41 -20.93 -7.41
CA ASP A 392 27.40 -20.86 -6.33
C ASP A 392 27.08 -21.81 -5.15
N THR A 393 26.17 -22.77 -5.35
CA THR A 393 25.78 -23.73 -4.31
C THR A 393 26.88 -24.72 -3.91
N ASN A 394 27.01 -24.93 -2.61
CA ASN A 394 27.79 -26.05 -2.05
C ASN A 394 26.95 -27.35 -1.96
N GLU A 395 27.58 -28.46 -1.59
CA GLU A 395 26.93 -29.78 -1.53
C GLU A 395 25.74 -29.82 -0.55
N ALA A 396 25.86 -29.15 0.60
CA ALA A 396 24.78 -29.11 1.59
C ALA A 396 23.56 -28.32 1.09
N GLN A 397 23.79 -27.18 0.44
CA GLN A 397 22.77 -26.35 -0.18
C GLN A 397 22.09 -27.07 -1.34
N LEU A 398 22.86 -27.79 -2.17
CA LEU A 398 22.33 -28.59 -3.26
C LEU A 398 21.45 -29.74 -2.74
N LYS A 399 21.87 -30.42 -1.66
CA LYS A 399 21.06 -31.46 -1.00
C LYS A 399 19.75 -30.89 -0.46
N LEU A 400 19.77 -29.67 0.09
CA LEU A 400 18.57 -28.97 0.53
C LEU A 400 17.64 -28.65 -0.64
N LEU A 401 18.16 -28.11 -1.74
CA LEU A 401 17.39 -27.82 -2.95
C LEU A 401 16.72 -29.10 -3.50
N LYS A 402 17.48 -30.18 -3.62
CA LYS A 402 16.99 -31.50 -4.05
C LYS A 402 15.86 -31.99 -3.14
N LYS A 403 16.04 -31.90 -1.81
CA LYS A 403 14.99 -32.25 -0.84
C LYS A 403 13.72 -31.42 -1.04
N THR A 404 13.84 -30.12 -1.30
CA THR A 404 12.70 -29.26 -1.62
C THR A 404 11.97 -29.77 -2.86
N TYR A 405 12.67 -30.12 -3.93
CA TYR A 405 12.04 -30.61 -5.17
C TYR A 405 11.28 -31.92 -4.94
N PHE A 406 11.87 -32.85 -4.17
CA PHE A 406 11.18 -34.08 -3.74
C PHE A 406 9.95 -33.82 -2.88
N THR A 407 9.91 -32.71 -2.14
CA THR A 407 8.74 -32.33 -1.33
C THR A 407 7.56 -31.91 -2.22
N PHE A 408 7.83 -31.25 -3.35
CA PHE A 408 6.79 -30.86 -4.31
C PHE A 408 6.38 -31.98 -5.27
N LYS A 409 7.26 -32.96 -5.54
CA LYS A 409 7.02 -34.04 -6.51
C LYS A 409 5.69 -34.80 -6.32
N PRO A 410 5.26 -35.18 -5.10
CA PRO A 410 3.97 -35.86 -4.91
C PRO A 410 2.75 -35.02 -5.31
N LEU A 411 2.86 -33.70 -5.27
CA LEU A 411 1.74 -32.78 -5.54
C LEU A 411 1.23 -32.85 -6.98
N PHE A 412 2.06 -33.25 -7.94
CA PHE A 412 1.68 -33.48 -9.34
C PHE A 412 0.60 -34.56 -9.50
N TYR A 413 0.50 -35.48 -8.54
CA TYR A 413 -0.46 -36.59 -8.56
C TYR A 413 -1.70 -36.33 -7.70
N GLY A 414 -1.78 -35.16 -7.05
CA GLY A 414 -2.88 -34.80 -6.15
C GLY A 414 -4.12 -34.21 -6.85
N GLY A 415 -4.95 -33.54 -6.05
CA GLY A 415 -6.10 -32.78 -6.54
C GLY A 415 -5.70 -31.50 -7.28
N TYR A 416 -6.70 -30.74 -7.76
CA TYR A 416 -6.49 -29.53 -8.56
C TYR A 416 -5.50 -28.54 -7.92
N ARG A 417 -5.68 -28.22 -6.63
CA ARG A 417 -4.81 -27.26 -5.92
C ARG A 417 -3.37 -27.74 -5.77
N SER A 418 -3.19 -29.03 -5.48
CA SER A 418 -1.86 -29.64 -5.40
C SER A 418 -1.15 -29.56 -6.75
N LYS A 419 -1.84 -29.94 -7.84
CA LYS A 419 -1.32 -29.84 -9.21
C LYS A 419 -0.99 -28.39 -9.58
N TYR A 420 -1.88 -27.45 -9.28
CA TYR A 420 -1.66 -26.02 -9.52
C TYR A 420 -0.38 -25.54 -8.83
N LEU A 421 -0.23 -25.81 -7.53
CA LEU A 421 0.95 -25.41 -6.77
C LEU A 421 2.24 -26.07 -7.29
N ALA A 422 2.17 -27.35 -7.66
CA ALA A 422 3.30 -28.10 -8.24
C ALA A 422 3.73 -27.54 -9.59
N THR A 423 2.77 -27.23 -10.46
CA THR A 423 3.01 -26.60 -11.77
C THR A 423 3.66 -25.23 -11.59
N ARG A 424 3.13 -24.37 -10.70
CA ARG A 424 3.74 -23.04 -10.44
C ARG A 424 5.16 -23.13 -9.91
N PHE A 425 5.39 -24.07 -8.98
CA PHE A 425 6.73 -24.33 -8.47
C PHE A 425 7.68 -24.74 -9.60
N ALA A 426 7.30 -25.73 -10.42
CA ALA A 426 8.13 -26.19 -11.52
C ALA A 426 8.35 -25.12 -12.59
N GLU A 427 7.34 -24.32 -12.91
CA GLU A 427 7.48 -23.20 -13.85
C GLU A 427 8.55 -22.22 -13.37
N ILE A 428 8.53 -21.83 -12.09
CA ILE A 428 9.58 -20.95 -11.54
C ILE A 428 10.96 -21.61 -11.58
N GLN A 429 11.08 -22.87 -11.16
CA GLN A 429 12.39 -23.53 -11.18
C GLN A 429 12.94 -23.69 -12.61
N LEU A 430 12.07 -23.98 -13.58
CA LEU A 430 12.42 -24.04 -15.00
C LEU A 430 12.82 -22.66 -15.53
N LEU A 431 12.06 -21.61 -15.22
CA LEU A 431 12.42 -20.25 -15.63
C LEU A 431 13.77 -19.82 -15.05
N ILE A 432 14.07 -20.17 -13.80
CA ILE A 432 15.38 -19.93 -13.19
C ILE A 432 16.46 -20.69 -13.96
N ALA A 433 16.33 -22.01 -14.11
CA ALA A 433 17.35 -22.82 -14.76
C ALA A 433 17.57 -22.48 -16.24
N LEU A 434 16.51 -22.09 -16.97
CA LEU A 434 16.56 -21.76 -18.39
C LEU A 434 16.96 -20.30 -18.68
N SER A 435 17.16 -19.48 -17.64
CA SER A 435 17.52 -18.06 -17.80
C SER A 435 18.98 -17.82 -18.20
N GLY A 436 19.81 -18.86 -18.33
CA GLY A 436 21.24 -18.73 -18.62
C GLY A 436 21.59 -17.89 -19.87
N PRO A 437 20.84 -17.92 -20.98
CA PRO A 437 21.07 -17.03 -22.12
C PRO A 437 20.88 -15.52 -21.85
N ASN A 438 20.37 -15.14 -20.66
CA ASN A 438 20.26 -13.76 -20.21
C ASN A 438 21.48 -13.31 -19.39
N LEU A 439 22.39 -14.24 -19.08
CA LEU A 439 23.58 -14.00 -18.29
C LEU A 439 24.80 -13.82 -19.19
N THR A 440 25.69 -12.90 -18.82
CA THR A 440 26.95 -12.65 -19.52
C THR A 440 28.14 -13.05 -18.64
N ASN A 441 29.24 -13.48 -19.26
CA ASN A 441 30.52 -13.79 -18.59
C ASN A 441 30.44 -14.85 -17.47
N ILE A 442 29.69 -15.93 -17.68
CA ILE A 442 29.68 -17.10 -16.76
C ILE A 442 30.97 -17.93 -16.99
N SER A 443 31.62 -18.36 -15.91
CA SER A 443 32.78 -19.27 -15.97
C SER A 443 32.40 -20.71 -16.33
N ASN A 444 33.35 -21.47 -16.89
CA ASN A 444 33.15 -22.89 -17.21
C ASN A 444 32.71 -23.74 -15.99
N ASP A 445 33.26 -23.49 -14.81
CA ASP A 445 32.90 -24.22 -13.59
C ASP A 445 31.43 -24.00 -13.19
N ARG A 446 30.90 -22.77 -13.40
CA ARG A 446 29.48 -22.47 -13.17
C ARG A 446 28.57 -23.15 -14.20
N PHE A 447 29.05 -23.46 -15.40
CA PHE A 447 28.29 -24.28 -16.35
C PHE A 447 28.20 -25.76 -15.95
N LEU A 448 29.21 -26.31 -15.27
CA LEU A 448 29.08 -27.66 -14.68
C LEU A 448 28.00 -27.70 -13.59
N LYS A 449 27.91 -26.64 -12.77
CA LYS A 449 26.85 -26.48 -11.77
C LYS A 449 25.46 -26.32 -12.38
N LEU A 450 25.36 -25.64 -13.52
CA LEU A 450 24.13 -25.55 -14.29
C LEU A 450 23.65 -26.93 -14.74
N ASN A 451 24.55 -27.77 -15.28
CA ASN A 451 24.22 -29.14 -15.67
C ASN A 451 23.71 -29.97 -14.49
N GLU A 452 24.36 -29.86 -13.32
CA GLU A 452 23.93 -30.53 -12.10
C GLU A 452 22.51 -30.09 -11.67
N LEU A 453 22.22 -28.78 -11.73
CA LEU A 453 20.89 -28.24 -11.46
C LEU A 453 19.83 -28.76 -12.44
N LEU A 454 20.13 -28.71 -13.75
CA LEU A 454 19.25 -29.20 -14.80
C LEU A 454 18.96 -30.69 -14.65
N GLN A 455 19.96 -31.48 -14.26
CA GLN A 455 19.79 -32.91 -13.98
C GLN A 455 18.84 -33.14 -12.80
N ILE A 456 19.01 -32.39 -11.70
CA ILE A 456 18.10 -32.47 -10.54
C ILE A 456 16.67 -32.13 -10.94
N ILE A 457 16.46 -31.08 -11.73
CA ILE A 457 15.14 -30.71 -12.26
C ILE A 457 14.55 -31.85 -13.10
N SER A 458 15.37 -32.41 -14.00
CA SER A 458 14.99 -33.49 -14.91
C SER A 458 14.51 -34.75 -14.18
N ASP A 459 15.23 -35.15 -13.13
CA ASP A 459 14.97 -36.37 -12.37
C ASP A 459 13.80 -36.24 -11.38
N THR A 460 13.42 -35.01 -11.03
CA THR A 460 12.44 -34.75 -9.97
C THR A 460 11.11 -34.23 -10.50
N ILE A 461 11.11 -33.09 -11.19
CA ILE A 461 9.90 -32.31 -11.49
C ILE A 461 9.60 -32.18 -12.98
N LEU A 462 10.59 -32.37 -13.87
CA LEU A 462 10.40 -32.19 -15.31
C LEU A 462 9.39 -33.18 -15.91
N ILE A 463 9.58 -34.48 -15.67
CA ILE A 463 8.71 -35.54 -16.20
C ILE A 463 7.23 -35.31 -15.80
N PRO A 464 6.89 -35.19 -14.50
CA PRO A 464 5.49 -35.00 -14.13
C PRO A 464 4.94 -33.65 -14.59
N TYR A 465 5.78 -32.61 -14.72
CA TYR A 465 5.38 -31.33 -15.30
C TYR A 465 4.97 -31.49 -16.77
N ILE A 466 5.80 -32.10 -17.62
CA ILE A 466 5.50 -32.36 -19.03
C ILE A 466 4.18 -33.11 -19.18
N HIS A 467 3.99 -34.21 -18.44
CA HIS A 467 2.77 -35.03 -18.52
C HIS A 467 1.50 -34.29 -18.08
N LEU A 468 1.61 -33.27 -17.23
CA LEU A 468 0.48 -32.41 -16.88
C LEU A 468 0.26 -31.34 -17.94
N THR A 469 1.30 -30.67 -18.41
CA THR A 469 1.18 -29.59 -19.39
C THR A 469 0.73 -30.09 -20.75
N GLU A 470 1.13 -31.29 -21.15
CA GLU A 470 0.61 -31.98 -22.34
C GLU A 470 -0.85 -32.45 -22.20
N ARG A 471 -1.61 -31.93 -21.24
CA ARG A 471 -3.08 -32.08 -21.23
C ARG A 471 -3.79 -30.79 -21.61
N GLU A 472 -3.02 -29.72 -21.71
CA GLU A 472 -3.51 -28.38 -21.92
C GLU A 472 -3.48 -28.04 -23.40
N GLU A 473 -4.48 -27.28 -23.83
CA GLU A 473 -4.70 -26.96 -25.24
C GLU A 473 -3.52 -26.19 -25.86
N ASP A 474 -2.86 -25.33 -25.08
CA ASP A 474 -1.73 -24.51 -25.52
C ASP A 474 -0.51 -25.32 -25.96
N ILE A 475 -0.45 -26.61 -25.60
CA ILE A 475 0.61 -27.52 -26.01
C ILE A 475 0.25 -28.30 -27.28
N TRP A 476 -1.01 -28.62 -27.58
CA TRP A 476 -1.35 -29.46 -28.75
C TRP A 476 -1.97 -28.72 -29.91
N ASN A 477 -2.60 -27.57 -29.66
CA ASN A 477 -3.27 -26.79 -30.69
C ASN A 477 -2.26 -25.78 -31.29
N PRO A 478 -1.83 -25.92 -32.56
CA PRO A 478 -0.94 -24.97 -33.23
C PRO A 478 -1.56 -23.57 -33.37
N ASP A 479 -2.88 -23.52 -33.48
CA ASP A 479 -3.68 -22.30 -33.63
C ASP A 479 -4.07 -21.71 -32.27
N TYR A 480 -3.55 -22.25 -31.16
CA TYR A 480 -3.79 -21.69 -29.83
C TYR A 480 -3.16 -20.30 -29.74
N GLU A 481 -4.01 -19.28 -29.78
CA GLU A 481 -3.59 -17.93 -29.45
C GLU A 481 -3.52 -17.79 -27.94
N PHE A 482 -2.31 -17.50 -27.42
CA PHE A 482 -2.15 -17.08 -26.04
C PHE A 482 -2.95 -15.78 -25.84
N GLY A 483 -4.14 -15.91 -25.24
CA GLY A 483 -4.92 -14.75 -24.83
C GLY A 483 -4.18 -13.93 -23.76
N ILE A 484 -4.75 -12.77 -23.40
CA ILE A 484 -4.24 -11.92 -22.31
C ILE A 484 -4.30 -12.63 -20.93
N SER A 485 -4.83 -13.87 -20.86
CA SER A 485 -4.93 -14.66 -19.65
C SER A 485 -3.57 -14.91 -19.00
N LEU A 486 -3.42 -14.43 -17.76
CA LEU A 486 -2.25 -14.61 -16.91
C LEU A 486 -1.95 -16.08 -16.57
N SER A 487 -2.87 -17.02 -16.83
CA SER A 487 -2.73 -18.42 -16.38
C SER A 487 -1.56 -19.15 -17.04
N ASN A 488 -1.29 -18.88 -18.33
CA ASN A 488 -0.33 -19.66 -19.14
C ASN A 488 0.99 -18.92 -19.41
N MET A 489 1.19 -17.73 -18.83
CA MET A 489 2.40 -16.92 -19.06
C MET A 489 3.69 -17.64 -18.64
N GLY A 490 3.64 -18.46 -17.58
CA GLY A 490 4.78 -19.29 -17.16
C GLY A 490 5.27 -20.20 -18.29
N ARG A 491 4.36 -20.99 -18.86
CA ARG A 491 4.64 -21.88 -19.99
C ARG A 491 5.10 -21.13 -21.22
N GLN A 492 4.47 -20.00 -21.55
CA GLN A 492 4.88 -19.17 -22.68
C GLN A 492 6.33 -18.71 -22.55
N GLN A 493 6.74 -18.23 -21.37
CA GLN A 493 8.11 -17.81 -21.12
C GLN A 493 9.10 -18.98 -21.12
N ILE A 494 8.72 -20.15 -20.62
CA ILE A 494 9.55 -21.38 -20.70
C ILE A 494 9.81 -21.75 -22.17
N ASN A 495 8.77 -21.76 -23.01
CA ASN A 495 8.91 -22.02 -24.44
C ASN A 495 9.81 -20.97 -25.12
N ALA A 496 9.66 -19.68 -24.77
CA ALA A 496 10.52 -18.62 -25.29
C ALA A 496 12.00 -18.82 -24.90
N TYR A 497 12.27 -19.22 -23.65
CA TYR A 497 13.63 -19.52 -23.19
C TYR A 497 14.20 -20.77 -23.87
N LEU A 498 13.41 -21.82 -24.05
CA LEU A 498 13.85 -23.01 -24.80
C LEU A 498 14.21 -22.66 -26.25
N LYS A 499 13.36 -21.89 -26.95
CA LYS A 499 13.64 -21.41 -28.33
C LYS A 499 14.93 -20.58 -28.38
N LYS A 500 15.15 -19.72 -27.38
CA LYS A 500 16.38 -18.94 -27.25
C LYS A 500 17.60 -19.83 -26.99
N ILE A 501 17.49 -20.86 -26.15
CA ILE A 501 18.59 -21.80 -25.86
C ILE A 501 19.00 -22.54 -27.15
N LEU A 502 18.03 -23.12 -27.86
CA LEU A 502 18.25 -23.88 -29.10
C LEU A 502 18.96 -23.08 -30.20
N THR A 503 18.81 -21.76 -30.19
CA THR A 503 19.41 -20.85 -31.18
C THR A 503 20.64 -20.11 -30.66
N SER A 504 21.06 -20.37 -29.42
CA SER A 504 22.17 -19.66 -28.76
C SER A 504 23.46 -20.49 -28.71
N SER A 505 24.58 -19.80 -28.47
CA SER A 505 25.86 -20.44 -28.15
C SER A 505 25.85 -21.21 -26.83
N MET A 506 24.78 -21.13 -26.04
CA MET A 506 24.63 -21.86 -24.78
C MET A 506 24.10 -23.28 -24.97
N LEU A 507 23.60 -23.66 -26.15
CA LEU A 507 23.02 -24.99 -26.40
C LEU A 507 23.87 -26.17 -25.89
N PRO A 508 25.22 -26.20 -26.06
CA PRO A 508 26.04 -27.31 -25.57
C PRO A 508 25.90 -27.55 -24.05
N TYR A 509 25.60 -26.51 -23.26
CA TYR A 509 25.39 -26.60 -21.81
C TYR A 509 23.97 -26.99 -21.41
N TYR A 510 23.03 -27.07 -22.36
CA TYR A 510 21.65 -27.50 -22.13
C TYR A 510 21.33 -28.79 -22.87
N GLN A 511 22.26 -29.33 -23.67
CA GLN A 511 21.99 -30.43 -24.60
C GLN A 511 21.37 -31.64 -23.91
N THR A 512 21.93 -32.11 -22.80
CA THR A 512 21.39 -33.26 -22.05
C THR A 512 19.97 -33.00 -21.54
N PHE A 513 19.67 -31.78 -21.10
CA PHE A 513 18.33 -31.39 -20.66
C PHE A 513 17.34 -31.37 -21.84
N VAL A 514 17.75 -30.84 -22.99
CA VAL A 514 16.95 -30.77 -24.22
C VAL A 514 16.67 -32.17 -24.79
N ASP A 515 17.69 -33.04 -24.80
CA ASP A 515 17.54 -34.43 -25.24
C ASP A 515 16.57 -35.18 -24.32
N ARG A 516 16.66 -34.93 -23.01
CA ARG A 516 15.74 -35.51 -22.03
C ARG A 516 14.31 -35.02 -22.23
N LEU A 517 14.10 -33.71 -22.39
CA LEU A 517 12.79 -33.12 -22.72
C LEU A 517 12.20 -33.77 -23.98
N SER A 518 13.00 -33.87 -25.05
CA SER A 518 12.61 -34.48 -26.32
C SER A 518 12.24 -35.96 -26.19
N SER A 519 12.89 -36.69 -25.28
CA SER A 519 12.60 -38.11 -25.02
C SER A 519 11.32 -38.36 -24.21
N ILE A 520 10.83 -37.35 -23.47
CA ILE A 520 9.67 -37.47 -22.59
C ILE A 520 8.40 -36.94 -23.25
N LYS A 521 8.52 -35.80 -23.96
CA LYS A 521 7.39 -35.14 -24.59
C LYS A 521 6.75 -36.04 -25.65
N THR A 522 5.45 -35.98 -25.77
CA THR A 522 4.67 -36.69 -26.80
C THR A 522 4.05 -35.73 -27.82
N ALA A 523 4.00 -34.44 -27.50
CA ALA A 523 3.51 -33.38 -28.38
C ALA A 523 4.64 -32.67 -29.14
N GLU A 524 4.26 -31.95 -30.20
CA GLU A 524 5.06 -30.86 -30.76
C GLU A 524 4.80 -29.59 -29.96
N TRP A 525 5.81 -29.14 -29.22
CA TRP A 525 5.68 -28.01 -28.29
C TRP A 525 5.81 -26.66 -29.01
N PRO A 526 5.24 -25.56 -28.47
CA PRO A 526 5.29 -24.25 -29.11
C PRO A 526 6.68 -23.73 -29.47
N TYR A 527 7.73 -24.08 -28.72
CA TYR A 527 9.10 -23.66 -29.04
C TYR A 527 9.66 -24.29 -30.33
N GLU A 528 9.04 -25.37 -30.81
CA GLU A 528 9.44 -26.14 -32.01
C GLU A 528 8.73 -25.64 -33.28
N ARG A 529 7.60 -24.95 -33.10
CA ARG A 529 6.81 -24.38 -34.18
C ARG A 529 7.53 -23.16 -34.76
N LEU A 530 7.74 -23.17 -36.07
CA LEU A 530 8.48 -22.14 -36.81
C LEU A 530 7.65 -20.88 -37.02
#